data_AF-A0A0B0EKT0-F1
#
_entry.id   AF-A0A0B0EKT0-F1
#
_cell.length_a   1.000
_cell.length_b   1.000
_cell.length_c   1.000
_cell.angle_alpha   90.00
_cell.angle_beta   90.00
_cell.angle_gamma   90.00
#
_symmetry.space_group_name_H-M   'P 1'
#
loop_
_entity.id
_entity.type
_entity.pdbx_description
1 polymer ?
#
loop_
_entity_poly.entity_id
_entity_poly.type
_entity_poly.pdbx_seq_one_letter_code
_entity_poly.pdbx_strand_id
1 'polypeptide(L)'
;MYKTVCVLIMLLLTISTKLCADTLTVEDFGEKISVKILEMNDEYVKAVFPKRLIGSINVQSKRDNKYPDTVFIRVNDKEKSIICKIGEITKSPASITLRIPREKVTALQIDFPDSEHDMCSKRRDDFDLHREESRSATVDTEKLKEQIKDELMYALERKKEKDEYQIEEKIKENLTLEFEKKQQIKEDIFEAKNYGKVSGRMLHKGKTLPGCQVKITLLEKWGLFSSHREGVHFETVTDENGHYSFDRVTPGGYKLYWKPPHESSWIRSVKMEPDFFVETGEISRVFDRETNIRTIN
;
A
#
# COMPACT_ATOMS: atom_id res chain seq x y z
N MET A 1 13.03 -29.68 -13.63
CA MET A 1 12.61 -28.80 -14.75
C MET A 1 11.69 -27.65 -14.34
N TYR A 2 10.86 -27.74 -13.28
CA TYR A 2 10.01 -26.61 -12.85
C TYR A 2 10.76 -25.45 -12.14
N LYS A 3 11.90 -25.74 -11.49
CA LYS A 3 12.64 -24.74 -10.70
C LYS A 3 13.43 -23.74 -11.57
N THR A 4 14.01 -24.20 -12.68
CA THR A 4 14.73 -23.31 -13.63
C THR A 4 13.76 -22.41 -14.41
N VAL A 5 12.54 -22.87 -14.67
CA VAL A 5 11.48 -22.06 -15.29
C VAL A 5 11.00 -20.95 -14.35
N CYS A 6 10.87 -21.21 -13.05
CA CYS A 6 10.47 -20.18 -12.07
C CYS A 6 11.54 -19.09 -11.87
N VAL A 7 12.82 -19.45 -11.85
CA VAL A 7 13.90 -18.46 -11.72
C VAL A 7 14.04 -17.63 -12.98
N LEU A 8 13.87 -18.21 -14.18
CA LEU A 8 13.85 -17.44 -15.43
C LEU A 8 12.64 -16.50 -15.53
N ILE A 9 11.47 -16.90 -15.02
CA ILE A 9 10.28 -16.03 -14.92
C ILE A 9 10.53 -14.88 -13.94
N MET A 10 11.19 -15.12 -12.80
CA MET A 10 11.49 -14.07 -11.83
C MET A 10 12.62 -13.13 -12.30
N LEU A 11 13.60 -13.64 -13.07
CA LEU A 11 14.62 -12.81 -13.73
C LEU A 11 14.05 -12.00 -14.92
N LEU A 12 13.07 -12.56 -15.65
CA LEU A 12 12.28 -11.81 -16.65
C LEU A 12 11.41 -10.74 -15.97
N LEU A 13 10.90 -10.98 -14.76
CA LEU A 13 10.13 -9.98 -14.00
C LEU A 13 10.99 -8.88 -13.38
N THR A 14 12.29 -9.11 -13.13
CA THR A 14 13.22 -8.05 -12.68
C THR A 14 13.86 -7.26 -13.83
N ILE A 15 13.86 -7.79 -15.06
CA ILE A 15 14.29 -7.05 -16.27
C ILE A 15 13.10 -6.35 -16.99
N SER A 16 11.86 -6.57 -16.57
CA SER A 16 10.66 -5.97 -17.20
C SER A 16 10.16 -4.66 -16.55
N THR A 17 11.04 -3.81 -16.01
CA THR A 17 10.70 -2.39 -15.79
C THR A 17 10.99 -1.51 -17.01
N LYS A 18 11.11 -2.10 -18.21
CA LYS A 18 10.61 -1.40 -19.39
C LYS A 18 9.09 -1.40 -19.25
N LEU A 19 8.52 -0.23 -19.00
CA LEU A 19 7.09 0.00 -19.20
C LEU A 19 6.74 -0.49 -20.61
N CYS A 20 6.14 -1.68 -20.73
CA CYS A 20 5.21 -1.93 -21.83
C CYS A 20 4.02 -1.02 -21.53
N ALA A 21 4.12 0.19 -22.07
CA ALA A 21 3.13 1.23 -21.94
C ALA A 21 2.09 1.01 -23.03
N ASP A 22 1.13 0.12 -22.80
CA ASP A 22 -0.05 0.07 -23.67
C ASP A 22 -0.62 1.49 -23.76
N THR A 23 -0.98 1.90 -24.96
CA THR A 23 -1.50 3.22 -25.18
C THR A 23 -2.99 3.14 -25.43
N LEU A 24 -3.74 3.87 -24.62
CA LEU A 24 -5.18 4.03 -24.71
C LEU A 24 -5.51 5.44 -25.17
N THR A 25 -6.30 5.55 -26.24
CA THR A 25 -6.94 6.81 -26.63
C THR A 25 -8.42 6.74 -26.31
N VAL A 26 -8.91 7.69 -25.52
CA VAL A 26 -10.30 7.80 -25.11
C VAL A 26 -10.96 8.94 -25.91
N GLU A 27 -12.25 8.81 -26.20
CA GLU A 27 -13.08 9.86 -26.77
C GLU A 27 -12.95 11.13 -25.93
N ASP A 28 -12.99 12.31 -26.57
CA ASP A 28 -12.74 13.63 -25.97
C ASP A 28 -11.29 13.92 -25.52
N PHE A 29 -10.41 12.91 -25.44
CA PHE A 29 -9.00 13.11 -25.09
C PHE A 29 -8.14 13.52 -26.28
N GLY A 30 -8.25 12.83 -27.42
CA GLY A 30 -7.40 13.04 -28.61
C GLY A 30 -5.89 12.82 -28.38
N GLU A 31 -5.49 12.60 -27.13
CA GLU A 31 -4.12 12.41 -26.66
C GLU A 31 -3.95 10.96 -26.21
N LYS A 32 -2.76 10.41 -26.49
CA LYS A 32 -2.37 9.03 -26.15
C LYS A 32 -2.08 8.93 -24.65
N ILE A 33 -2.81 8.06 -23.93
CA ILE A 33 -2.58 7.82 -22.51
C ILE A 33 -1.82 6.51 -22.33
N SER A 34 -0.64 6.57 -21.73
CA SER A 34 0.12 5.39 -21.34
C SER A 34 -0.49 4.74 -20.10
N VAL A 35 -1.03 3.54 -20.28
CA VAL A 35 -1.70 2.73 -19.25
C VAL A 35 -1.25 1.27 -19.38
N LYS A 36 -1.69 0.41 -18.46
CA LYS A 36 -1.58 -1.05 -18.62
C LYS A 36 -2.97 -1.63 -18.80
N ILE A 37 -3.23 -2.28 -19.94
CA ILE A 37 -4.52 -2.91 -20.20
C ILE A 37 -4.52 -4.28 -19.51
N LEU A 38 -5.54 -4.55 -18.71
CA LEU A 38 -5.70 -5.84 -18.01
C LEU A 38 -6.67 -6.77 -18.74
N GLU A 39 -7.72 -6.21 -19.30
CA GLU A 39 -8.83 -6.96 -19.90
C GLU A 39 -9.56 -6.06 -20.89
N MET A 40 -10.03 -6.65 -21.97
CA MET A 40 -10.88 -5.99 -22.96
C MET A 40 -11.97 -6.96 -23.41
N ASN A 41 -13.20 -6.46 -23.50
CA ASN A 41 -14.32 -7.15 -24.12
C ASN A 41 -15.21 -6.12 -24.85
N ASP A 42 -16.34 -6.57 -25.39
CA ASP A 42 -17.25 -5.73 -26.16
C ASP A 42 -17.94 -4.64 -25.31
N GLU A 43 -17.95 -4.78 -23.98
CA GLU A 43 -18.60 -3.83 -23.07
C GLU A 43 -17.66 -2.79 -22.46
N TYR A 44 -16.42 -3.19 -22.14
CA TYR A 44 -15.45 -2.33 -21.47
C TYR A 44 -13.99 -2.66 -21.78
N VAL A 45 -13.14 -1.67 -21.53
CA VAL A 45 -11.69 -1.82 -21.38
C VAL A 45 -11.34 -1.61 -19.91
N LYS A 46 -10.68 -2.58 -19.30
CA LYS A 46 -10.16 -2.50 -17.94
C LYS A 46 -8.67 -2.16 -18.01
N ALA A 47 -8.30 -1.01 -17.48
CA ALA A 47 -6.93 -0.53 -17.51
C ALA A 47 -6.47 0.03 -16.16
N VAL A 48 -5.17 -0.07 -15.92
CA VAL A 48 -4.49 0.45 -14.72
C VAL A 48 -3.88 1.80 -15.05
N PHE A 49 -4.34 2.82 -14.34
CA PHE A 49 -3.87 4.19 -14.44
C PHE A 49 -2.93 4.50 -13.29
N PRO A 50 -1.68 4.94 -13.53
CA PRO A 50 -0.80 5.36 -12.47
C PRO A 50 -1.34 6.64 -11.79
N LYS A 51 -1.26 6.71 -10.46
CA LYS A 51 -1.81 7.81 -9.64
C LYS A 51 -1.33 9.19 -10.09
N ARG A 52 -0.12 9.30 -10.64
CA ARG A 52 0.44 10.55 -11.18
C ARG A 52 -0.40 11.17 -12.31
N LEU A 53 -1.16 10.35 -13.05
CA LEU A 53 -2.04 10.82 -14.11
C LEU A 53 -3.42 11.23 -13.58
N ILE A 54 -3.77 10.94 -12.33
CA ILE A 54 -5.09 11.22 -11.78
C ILE A 54 -5.07 12.58 -11.09
N GLY A 55 -5.84 13.53 -11.62
CA GLY A 55 -6.01 14.86 -11.04
C GLY A 55 -7.02 14.86 -9.90
N SER A 56 -8.23 14.35 -10.16
CA SER A 56 -9.28 14.22 -9.16
C SER A 56 -10.26 13.10 -9.52
N ILE A 57 -11.10 12.71 -8.56
CA ILE A 57 -12.06 11.62 -8.70
C ILE A 57 -13.41 12.10 -8.15
N ASN A 58 -14.47 11.92 -8.93
CA ASN A 58 -15.84 12.15 -8.52
C ASN A 58 -16.62 10.83 -8.58
N VAL A 59 -16.97 10.31 -7.40
CA VAL A 59 -17.71 9.05 -7.24
C VAL A 59 -19.18 9.37 -7.07
N GLN A 60 -20.05 8.88 -7.96
CA GLN A 60 -21.50 9.03 -7.81
C GLN A 60 -22.13 7.71 -7.39
N SER A 61 -22.82 7.69 -6.25
CA SER A 61 -23.57 6.51 -5.81
C SER A 61 -24.98 6.46 -6.43
N LYS A 62 -25.08 6.48 -7.77
CA LYS A 62 -26.36 6.23 -8.46
C LYS A 62 -26.53 4.74 -8.73
N ARG A 63 -27.62 4.15 -8.24
CA ARG A 63 -27.86 2.69 -8.26
C ARG A 63 -28.08 2.08 -9.65
N ASP A 64 -28.37 2.88 -10.67
CA ASP A 64 -28.77 2.40 -12.01
C ASP A 64 -27.81 2.78 -13.17
N ASN A 65 -26.64 3.38 -12.90
CA ASN A 65 -25.69 3.68 -13.99
C ASN A 65 -24.55 2.65 -14.02
N LYS A 66 -24.35 1.99 -15.17
CA LYS A 66 -23.28 0.99 -15.40
C LYS A 66 -21.87 1.56 -15.17
N TYR A 67 -21.70 2.86 -15.44
CA TYR A 67 -20.45 3.61 -15.25
C TYR A 67 -20.75 4.94 -14.52
N PRO A 68 -20.90 4.89 -13.20
CA PRO A 68 -21.41 6.02 -12.43
C PRO A 68 -20.33 7.06 -12.09
N ASP A 69 -19.05 6.69 -12.22
CA ASP A 69 -17.93 7.48 -11.73
C ASP A 69 -17.37 8.38 -12.83
N THR A 70 -16.81 9.51 -12.43
CA THR A 70 -16.09 10.43 -13.32
C THR A 70 -14.69 10.64 -12.77
N VAL A 71 -13.67 10.30 -13.56
CA VAL A 71 -12.26 10.43 -13.17
C VAL A 71 -11.60 11.50 -14.03
N PHE A 72 -10.97 12.47 -13.38
CA PHE A 72 -10.25 13.54 -14.06
C PHE A 72 -8.78 13.13 -14.21
N ILE A 73 -8.33 13.01 -15.45
CA ILE A 73 -6.99 12.58 -15.83
C ILE A 73 -6.22 13.79 -16.36
N ARG A 74 -4.99 13.97 -15.85
CA ARG A 74 -4.04 14.97 -16.30
C ARG A 74 -3.09 14.36 -17.32
N VAL A 75 -3.11 14.93 -18.52
CA VAL A 75 -2.20 14.58 -19.61
C VAL A 75 -1.70 15.90 -20.20
N ASN A 76 -0.38 16.08 -20.29
CA ASN A 76 0.25 17.30 -20.86
C ASN A 76 -0.32 18.61 -20.28
N ASP A 77 -0.42 18.70 -18.95
CA ASP A 77 -0.95 19.86 -18.20
C ASP A 77 -2.41 20.23 -18.48
N LYS A 78 -3.15 19.37 -19.20
CA LYS A 78 -4.59 19.48 -19.38
C LYS A 78 -5.32 18.43 -18.57
N GLU A 79 -6.37 18.83 -17.89
CA GLU A 79 -7.23 17.92 -17.14
C GLU A 79 -8.50 17.63 -17.94
N LYS A 80 -8.82 16.34 -18.11
CA LYS A 80 -10.00 15.88 -18.86
C LYS A 80 -10.70 14.78 -18.08
N SER A 81 -12.02 14.70 -18.19
CA SER A 81 -12.84 13.72 -17.46
C SER A 81 -13.13 12.47 -18.28
N ILE A 82 -13.07 11.30 -17.64
CA ILE A 82 -13.53 10.02 -18.18
C ILE A 82 -14.69 9.50 -17.34
N ILE A 83 -15.82 9.19 -17.99
CA ILE A 83 -16.92 8.45 -17.37
C ILE A 83 -16.53 6.96 -17.33
N CYS A 84 -16.50 6.38 -16.15
CA CYS A 84 -16.03 5.02 -15.94
C CYS A 84 -16.63 4.41 -14.67
N LYS A 85 -16.22 3.18 -14.37
CA LYS A 85 -16.43 2.56 -13.06
C LYS A 85 -15.08 2.33 -12.42
N ILE A 86 -14.91 2.84 -11.20
CA ILE A 86 -13.67 2.65 -10.43
C ILE A 86 -13.68 1.23 -9.88
N GLY A 87 -12.58 0.52 -10.12
CA GLY A 87 -12.33 -0.80 -9.54
C GLY A 87 -11.45 -0.67 -8.30
N GLU A 88 -10.29 -1.31 -8.35
CA GLU A 88 -9.33 -1.34 -7.26
C GLU A 88 -8.41 -0.11 -7.27
N ILE A 89 -8.10 0.41 -6.08
CA ILE A 89 -7.07 1.42 -5.86
C ILE A 89 -5.87 0.74 -5.18
N THR A 90 -4.79 0.56 -5.91
CA THR A 90 -3.56 -0.07 -5.44
C THR A 90 -2.62 0.99 -4.88
N LYS A 91 -2.01 0.73 -3.71
CA LYS A 91 -1.11 1.68 -3.02
C LYS A 91 0.36 1.58 -3.47
N SER A 92 0.79 0.44 -4.02
CA SER A 92 2.18 0.22 -4.49
C SER A 92 2.22 -0.74 -5.68
N PRO A 93 2.60 -0.29 -6.89
CA PRO A 93 2.71 1.11 -7.28
C PRO A 93 1.34 1.81 -7.13
N ALA A 94 1.35 3.10 -6.85
CA ALA A 94 0.09 3.84 -6.70
C ALA A 94 -0.64 3.89 -8.05
N SER A 95 -1.75 3.16 -8.16
CA SER A 95 -2.53 3.07 -9.39
C SER A 95 -4.00 2.84 -9.12
N ILE A 96 -4.84 3.17 -10.10
CA ILE A 96 -6.28 2.98 -10.05
C ILE A 96 -6.68 2.14 -11.24
N THR A 97 -7.45 1.08 -10.99
CA THR A 97 -8.04 0.28 -12.05
C THR A 97 -9.36 0.92 -12.45
N LEU A 98 -9.52 1.26 -13.72
CA LEU A 98 -10.74 1.82 -14.28
C LEU A 98 -11.36 0.84 -15.27
N ARG A 99 -12.69 0.74 -15.27
CA ARG A 99 -13.46 0.10 -16.35
C ARG A 99 -14.09 1.21 -17.19
N ILE A 100 -13.58 1.37 -18.40
CA ILE A 100 -13.98 2.41 -19.34
C ILE A 100 -14.91 1.77 -20.38
N PRO A 101 -16.09 2.35 -20.67
CA PRO A 101 -16.99 1.82 -21.69
C PRO A 101 -16.29 1.68 -23.04
N ARG A 102 -16.53 0.58 -23.77
CA ARG A 102 -15.85 0.31 -25.04
C ARG A 102 -16.16 1.39 -26.08
N GLU A 103 -17.35 1.97 -26.07
CA GLU A 103 -17.74 3.08 -26.95
C GLU A 103 -16.92 4.35 -26.73
N LYS A 104 -16.32 4.52 -25.54
CA LYS A 104 -15.45 5.66 -25.21
C LYS A 104 -14.00 5.44 -25.60
N VAL A 105 -13.63 4.27 -26.12
CA VAL A 105 -12.24 3.97 -26.51
C VAL A 105 -12.09 4.08 -28.03
N THR A 106 -11.35 5.09 -28.49
CA THR A 106 -11.20 5.41 -29.92
C THR A 106 -10.03 4.68 -30.56
N ALA A 107 -8.95 4.42 -29.82
CA ALA A 107 -7.82 3.64 -30.31
C ALA A 107 -7.07 2.93 -29.17
N LEU A 108 -6.45 1.81 -29.53
CA LEU A 108 -5.64 0.98 -28.63
C LEU A 108 -4.35 0.57 -29.34
N GLN A 109 -3.22 0.68 -28.66
CA GLN A 109 -1.94 0.15 -29.10
C GLN A 109 -1.36 -0.70 -27.96
N ILE A 110 -1.12 -1.98 -28.22
CA ILE A 110 -0.55 -2.94 -27.28
C ILE A 110 0.87 -3.22 -27.77
N ASP A 111 1.87 -2.93 -26.94
CA ASP A 111 3.26 -3.17 -27.28
C ASP A 111 3.67 -4.57 -26.79
N PHE A 112 3.92 -5.49 -27.72
CA PHE A 112 4.45 -6.81 -27.42
C PHE A 112 5.99 -6.76 -27.41
N PRO A 113 6.67 -7.37 -26.43
CA PRO A 113 8.13 -7.44 -26.45
C PRO A 113 8.60 -8.32 -27.62
N ASP A 114 9.41 -7.74 -28.51
CA ASP A 114 10.06 -8.44 -29.61
C ASP A 114 10.91 -9.61 -29.08
N SER A 115 10.54 -10.84 -29.41
CA SER A 115 11.41 -12.01 -29.23
C SER A 115 12.37 -12.08 -30.41
N GLU A 116 13.48 -11.35 -30.34
CA GLU A 116 14.62 -11.54 -31.23
C GLU A 116 15.31 -12.88 -30.93
N HIS A 117 15.18 -13.85 -31.83
CA HIS A 117 16.26 -14.79 -32.11
C HIS A 117 16.22 -15.12 -33.60
N ASP A 118 17.01 -14.35 -34.35
CA ASP A 118 17.37 -14.63 -35.74
C ASP A 118 18.89 -14.58 -35.88
N MET A 119 19.42 -15.42 -36.79
CA MET A 119 20.83 -15.64 -37.17
C MET A 119 21.70 -16.46 -36.17
N CYS A 120 22.48 -17.46 -36.57
CA CYS A 120 23.16 -17.64 -37.85
C CYS A 120 23.50 -19.12 -38.18
N SER A 121 23.35 -19.43 -39.47
CA SER A 121 23.92 -20.54 -40.22
C SER A 121 25.46 -20.59 -40.26
N LYS A 122 26.08 -21.79 -40.30
CA LYS A 122 26.97 -22.23 -41.41
C LYS A 122 27.54 -23.64 -41.21
N ARG A 123 27.83 -24.25 -42.37
CA ARG A 123 28.26 -25.62 -42.68
C ARG A 123 29.76 -25.88 -42.46
N ARG A 124 30.06 -27.17 -42.21
CA ARG A 124 31.15 -28.09 -42.69
C ARG A 124 32.59 -27.58 -42.87
N ASP A 125 33.58 -28.38 -42.45
CA ASP A 125 34.35 -29.28 -43.32
C ASP A 125 35.36 -30.17 -42.54
N ASP A 126 35.64 -31.33 -43.14
CA ASP A 126 36.56 -32.44 -42.77
C ASP A 126 38.02 -32.02 -42.51
N PHE A 127 38.73 -32.83 -41.70
CA PHE A 127 40.08 -33.30 -42.06
C PHE A 127 40.41 -34.63 -41.36
N ASP A 128 40.90 -35.57 -42.15
CA ASP A 128 41.22 -36.97 -41.86
C ASP A 128 42.76 -37.14 -41.71
N LEU A 129 43.24 -38.12 -40.90
CA LEU A 129 44.39 -39.04 -41.14
C LEU A 129 45.22 -39.53 -39.92
N HIS A 130 45.26 -40.87 -39.84
CA HIS A 130 46.30 -41.85 -39.38
C HIS A 130 46.61 -42.08 -37.88
N ARG A 131 46.37 -43.30 -37.34
CA ARG A 131 47.24 -44.54 -37.28
C ARG A 131 48.35 -44.38 -36.20
N GLU A 132 48.67 -45.26 -35.23
CA GLU A 132 48.65 -46.72 -35.08
C GLU A 132 48.48 -47.15 -33.60
N GLU A 133 48.25 -48.45 -33.44
CA GLU A 133 47.99 -49.26 -32.24
C GLU A 133 48.98 -49.16 -31.08
N SER A 134 48.52 -49.45 -29.86
CA SER A 134 49.20 -50.33 -28.89
C SER A 134 48.29 -50.66 -27.70
N ARG A 135 48.01 -51.95 -27.49
CA ARG A 135 47.33 -52.48 -26.30
C ARG A 135 48.28 -52.51 -25.10
N SER A 136 47.90 -51.87 -23.99
CA SER A 136 48.23 -52.34 -22.64
C SER A 136 47.11 -51.91 -21.70
N ALA A 137 46.75 -52.75 -20.73
CA ALA A 137 45.64 -52.50 -19.82
C ALA A 137 45.97 -51.33 -18.89
N THR A 138 45.64 -50.12 -19.32
CA THR A 138 45.83 -48.89 -18.56
C THR A 138 44.47 -48.40 -18.08
N VAL A 139 44.36 -48.19 -16.77
CA VAL A 139 43.27 -47.36 -16.22
C VAL A 139 43.32 -46.07 -17.02
N ASP A 140 42.25 -45.81 -17.75
CA ASP A 140 42.13 -44.69 -18.66
C ASP A 140 42.21 -43.39 -17.83
N THR A 141 43.43 -42.90 -17.65
CA THR A 141 43.75 -41.75 -16.80
C THR A 141 43.06 -40.48 -17.29
N GLU A 142 42.74 -40.42 -18.59
CA GLU A 142 41.93 -39.35 -19.17
C GLU A 142 40.48 -39.50 -18.74
N LYS A 143 39.92 -40.71 -18.79
CA LYS A 143 38.56 -40.97 -18.29
C LYS A 143 38.41 -40.70 -16.79
N LEU A 144 39.43 -41.01 -15.98
CA LEU A 144 39.43 -40.73 -14.54
C LEU A 144 39.56 -39.22 -14.25
N LYS A 145 40.37 -38.49 -15.02
CA LYS A 145 40.46 -37.02 -14.92
C LYS A 145 39.15 -36.35 -15.31
N GLU A 146 38.49 -36.82 -16.37
CA GLU A 146 37.19 -36.29 -16.79
C GLU A 146 36.14 -36.53 -15.70
N GLN A 147 36.11 -37.73 -15.09
CA GLN A 147 35.21 -38.01 -13.96
C GLN A 147 35.45 -37.09 -12.75
N ILE A 148 36.71 -36.88 -12.37
CA ILE A 148 37.04 -35.99 -11.23
C ILE A 148 36.67 -34.54 -11.55
N LYS A 149 36.92 -34.10 -12.78
CA LYS A 149 36.58 -32.76 -13.26
C LYS A 149 35.07 -32.52 -13.27
N ASP A 150 34.30 -33.49 -13.75
CA ASP A 150 32.83 -33.42 -13.76
C ASP A 150 32.26 -33.41 -12.34
N GLU A 151 32.80 -34.23 -11.44
CA GLU A 151 32.36 -34.29 -10.04
C GLU A 151 32.69 -32.99 -9.29
N LEU A 152 33.85 -32.38 -9.55
CA LEU A 152 34.23 -31.07 -9.01
C LEU A 152 33.39 -29.94 -9.57
N MET A 153 33.11 -29.94 -10.88
CA MET A 153 32.25 -28.94 -11.52
C MET A 153 30.84 -28.96 -10.92
N TYR A 154 30.26 -30.15 -10.79
CA TYR A 154 28.93 -30.33 -10.23
C TYR A 154 28.86 -29.92 -8.75
N ALA A 155 29.91 -30.21 -7.97
CA ALA A 155 30.00 -29.76 -6.58
C ALA A 155 30.14 -28.23 -6.44
N LEU A 156 30.89 -27.59 -7.35
CA LEU A 156 31.09 -26.14 -7.38
C LEU A 156 29.79 -25.40 -7.75
N GLU A 157 29.07 -25.90 -8.75
CA GLU A 157 27.77 -25.36 -9.19
C GLU A 157 26.74 -25.42 -8.07
N ARG A 158 26.59 -26.58 -7.40
CA ARG A 158 25.69 -26.68 -6.24
C ARG A 158 26.05 -25.72 -5.11
N LYS A 159 27.35 -25.52 -4.84
CA LYS A 159 27.79 -24.63 -3.76
C LYS A 159 27.48 -23.18 -4.10
N LYS A 160 27.72 -22.78 -5.36
CA LYS A 160 27.37 -21.46 -5.89
C LYS A 160 25.87 -21.21 -5.82
N GLU A 161 25.04 -22.16 -6.27
CA GLU A 161 23.57 -22.06 -6.18
C GLU A 161 23.08 -21.95 -4.73
N LYS A 162 23.68 -22.70 -3.80
CA LYS A 162 23.30 -22.66 -2.38
C LYS A 162 23.65 -21.34 -1.71
N ASP A 163 24.81 -20.78 -2.04
CA ASP A 163 25.24 -19.49 -1.50
C ASP A 163 24.43 -18.34 -2.11
N GLU A 164 24.15 -18.40 -3.42
CA GLU A 164 23.32 -17.42 -4.14
C GLU A 164 21.87 -17.41 -3.63
N TYR A 165 21.29 -18.59 -3.39
CA TYR A 165 19.96 -18.71 -2.78
C TYR A 165 19.90 -18.11 -1.37
N GLN A 166 20.90 -18.37 -0.52
CA GLN A 166 20.95 -17.78 0.82
C GLN A 166 21.14 -16.27 0.81
N ILE A 167 21.87 -15.74 -0.17
CA ILE A 167 22.04 -14.29 -0.36
C ILE A 167 20.72 -13.68 -0.84
N GLU A 168 20.05 -14.29 -1.82
CA GLU A 168 18.76 -13.81 -2.33
C GLU A 168 17.67 -13.79 -1.26
N GLU A 169 17.59 -14.85 -0.44
CA GLU A 169 16.64 -14.94 0.67
C GLU A 169 16.88 -13.82 1.70
N LYS A 170 18.14 -13.59 2.11
CA LYS A 170 18.50 -12.49 3.01
C LYS A 170 18.21 -11.11 2.44
N ILE A 171 18.46 -10.90 1.14
CA ILE A 171 18.15 -9.64 0.47
C ILE A 171 16.63 -9.41 0.45
N LYS A 172 15.86 -10.45 0.13
CA LYS A 172 14.40 -10.39 0.09
C LYS A 172 13.81 -10.06 1.45
N GLU A 173 14.26 -10.75 2.51
CA GLU A 173 13.82 -10.48 3.88
C GLU A 173 14.12 -9.03 4.29
N ASN A 174 15.35 -8.55 4.04
CA ASN A 174 15.74 -7.19 4.39
C ASN A 174 14.94 -6.12 3.62
N LEU A 175 14.70 -6.35 2.32
CA LEU A 175 13.86 -5.48 1.49
C LEU A 175 12.40 -5.44 1.98
N THR A 176 11.84 -6.59 2.37
CA THR A 176 10.49 -6.66 2.94
C THR A 176 10.40 -5.86 4.24
N LEU A 177 11.35 -6.04 5.15
CA LEU A 177 11.42 -5.29 6.42
C LEU A 177 11.56 -3.78 6.18
N GLU A 178 12.41 -3.36 5.25
CA GLU A 178 12.54 -1.95 4.89
C GLU A 178 11.25 -1.36 4.33
N PHE A 179 10.54 -2.13 3.50
CA PHE A 179 9.29 -1.69 2.89
C PHE A 179 8.20 -1.51 3.94
N GLU A 180 8.02 -2.48 4.83
CA GLU A 180 7.09 -2.42 5.96
C GLU A 180 7.41 -1.21 6.85
N LYS A 181 8.69 -1.01 7.19
CA LYS A 181 9.12 0.16 7.98
C LYS A 181 8.81 1.48 7.27
N LYS A 182 9.04 1.58 5.97
CA LYS A 182 8.72 2.77 5.16
C LYS A 182 7.21 3.01 5.06
N GLN A 183 6.40 1.96 5.06
CA GLN A 183 4.94 2.09 5.12
C GLN A 183 4.48 2.60 6.49
N GLN A 184 4.98 1.99 7.57
CA GLN A 184 4.67 2.41 8.93
C GLN A 184 5.02 3.89 9.15
N ILE A 185 6.23 4.31 8.75
CA ILE A 185 6.64 5.73 8.86
C ILE A 185 5.70 6.67 8.09
N LYS A 186 5.21 6.26 6.91
CA LYS A 186 4.27 7.08 6.13
C LYS A 186 2.91 7.19 6.81
N GLU A 187 2.43 6.11 7.42
CA GLU A 187 1.19 6.10 8.19
C GLU A 187 1.33 6.94 9.46
N ASP A 188 2.43 6.80 10.20
CA ASP A 188 2.72 7.60 11.39
C ASP A 188 2.79 9.11 11.06
N ILE A 189 3.45 9.47 9.95
CA ILE A 189 3.51 10.86 9.45
C ILE A 189 2.12 11.36 9.05
N PHE A 190 1.29 10.50 8.44
CA PHE A 190 -0.06 10.87 8.05
C PHE A 190 -0.94 11.08 9.29
N GLU A 191 -0.84 10.22 10.30
CA GLU A 191 -1.60 10.35 11.53
C GLU A 191 -1.19 11.61 12.30
N ALA A 192 0.12 11.84 12.47
CA ALA A 192 0.64 13.04 13.15
C ALA A 192 0.24 14.34 12.45
N LYS A 193 0.02 14.33 11.12
CA LYS A 193 -0.41 15.52 10.38
C LYS A 193 -1.91 15.80 10.45
N ASN A 194 -2.73 14.79 10.73
CA ASN A 194 -4.19 14.92 10.64
C ASN A 194 -4.91 14.81 11.98
N TYR A 195 -4.26 14.22 12.98
CA TYR A 195 -4.87 13.92 14.26
C TYR A 195 -3.93 14.25 15.43
N GLY A 196 -4.52 14.52 16.57
CA GLY A 196 -3.84 14.62 17.85
C GLY A 196 -4.08 13.41 18.74
N LYS A 197 -3.40 13.39 19.88
CA LYS A 197 -3.61 12.40 20.94
C LYS A 197 -4.06 13.11 22.21
N VAL A 198 -4.97 12.48 22.93
CA VAL A 198 -5.46 13.02 24.21
C VAL A 198 -5.24 11.97 25.27
N SER A 199 -4.60 12.34 26.37
CA SER A 199 -4.41 11.43 27.50
C SER A 199 -4.46 12.20 28.81
N GLY A 200 -4.95 11.55 29.86
CA GLY A 200 -5.01 12.12 31.20
C GLY A 200 -5.20 11.04 32.27
N ARG A 201 -5.45 11.49 33.49
CA ARG A 201 -5.85 10.63 34.62
C ARG A 201 -7.11 11.14 35.27
N MET A 202 -7.98 10.21 35.67
CA MET A 202 -9.11 10.49 36.54
C MET A 202 -8.74 10.19 37.98
N LEU A 203 -9.00 11.16 38.86
CA LEU A 203 -8.78 11.06 40.29
C LEU A 203 -10.09 11.24 41.06
N HIS A 204 -10.24 10.57 42.20
CA HIS A 204 -11.30 10.80 43.16
C HIS A 204 -10.71 10.93 44.57
N LYS A 205 -10.85 12.12 45.16
CA LYS A 205 -10.27 12.51 46.45
C LYS A 205 -8.76 12.22 46.51
N GLY A 206 -8.05 12.58 45.44
CA GLY A 206 -6.60 12.37 45.31
C GLY A 206 -6.16 10.92 45.06
N LYS A 207 -7.09 9.97 44.90
CA LYS A 207 -6.81 8.57 44.53
C LYS A 207 -7.11 8.34 43.06
N THR A 208 -6.40 7.41 42.43
CA THR A 208 -6.70 6.99 41.05
C THR A 208 -8.11 6.42 40.98
N LEU A 209 -8.84 6.75 39.90
CA LEU A 209 -10.21 6.29 39.68
C LEU A 209 -10.24 5.33 38.49
N PRO A 210 -9.99 4.02 38.71
CA PRO A 210 -10.11 3.00 37.68
C PRO A 210 -11.58 2.73 37.30
N GLY A 211 -11.81 2.27 36.07
CA GLY A 211 -13.16 1.93 35.59
C GLY A 211 -14.07 3.12 35.33
N CYS A 212 -13.56 4.36 35.40
CA CYS A 212 -14.30 5.57 35.08
C CYS A 212 -14.50 5.65 33.56
N GLN A 213 -15.75 5.80 33.11
CA GLN A 213 -16.00 6.07 31.70
C GLN A 213 -15.67 7.52 31.39
N VAL A 214 -14.92 7.76 30.32
CA VAL A 214 -14.47 9.09 29.90
C VAL A 214 -14.96 9.32 28.48
N LYS A 215 -15.62 10.45 28.25
CA LYS A 215 -16.08 10.88 26.94
C LYS A 215 -15.56 12.27 26.61
N ILE A 216 -15.11 12.46 25.38
CA ILE A 216 -14.79 13.79 24.85
C ILE A 216 -15.70 14.11 23.67
N THR A 217 -16.21 15.33 23.59
CA THR A 217 -17.11 15.75 22.49
C THR A 217 -16.57 17.02 21.86
N LEU A 218 -16.43 17.02 20.54
CA LEU A 218 -15.99 18.18 19.76
C LEU A 218 -17.05 19.29 19.86
N LEU A 219 -16.62 20.49 20.24
CA LEU A 219 -17.46 21.68 20.15
C LEU A 219 -17.38 22.23 18.72
N GLU A 220 -18.43 22.00 17.94
CA GLU A 220 -18.56 22.64 16.63
C GLU A 220 -18.67 24.17 16.82
N LYS A 221 -18.11 24.94 15.88
CA LYS A 221 -18.21 26.41 15.93
C LYS A 221 -19.67 26.81 16.02
N TRP A 222 -20.02 27.54 17.07
CA TRP A 222 -21.35 28.12 17.29
C TRP A 222 -21.77 28.96 16.08
N GLY A 223 -22.53 28.37 15.16
CA GLY A 223 -23.20 29.06 14.06
C GLY A 223 -24.69 29.16 14.37
N LEU A 224 -25.26 30.35 14.20
CA LEU A 224 -26.60 30.81 14.62
C LEU A 224 -27.82 29.90 14.29
N PHE A 225 -27.65 28.78 13.58
CA PHE A 225 -28.73 27.89 13.11
C PHE A 225 -28.36 26.40 13.09
N SER A 226 -27.52 25.93 14.01
CA SER A 226 -27.24 24.48 14.13
C SER A 226 -28.11 23.87 15.24
N SER A 227 -29.10 23.08 14.82
CA SER A 227 -29.80 22.15 15.71
C SER A 227 -28.80 21.20 16.36
N HIS A 228 -29.06 20.80 17.61
CA HIS A 228 -28.25 19.91 18.44
C HIS A 228 -27.96 18.58 17.73
N ARG A 229 -26.99 18.56 16.81
CA ARG A 229 -26.38 17.32 16.34
C ARG A 229 -25.32 16.97 17.37
N GLU A 230 -25.43 15.79 17.94
CA GLU A 230 -24.38 15.25 18.80
C GLU A 230 -23.10 15.18 17.96
N GLY A 231 -22.16 16.07 18.27
CA GLY A 231 -20.91 16.21 17.51
C GLY A 231 -20.06 14.94 17.60
N VAL A 232 -18.95 14.93 16.83
CA VAL A 232 -17.95 13.86 16.93
C VAL A 232 -17.52 13.69 18.38
N HIS A 233 -17.66 12.47 18.91
CA HIS A 233 -17.28 12.14 20.27
C HIS A 233 -16.48 10.84 20.32
N PHE A 234 -15.66 10.72 21.38
CA PHE A 234 -14.85 9.56 21.65
C PHE A 234 -15.11 9.12 23.08
N GLU A 235 -15.18 7.81 23.33
CA GLU A 235 -15.37 7.23 24.65
C GLU A 235 -14.27 6.21 24.97
N THR A 236 -13.87 6.14 26.23
CA THR A 236 -12.92 5.15 26.75
C THR A 236 -13.18 4.90 28.23
N VAL A 237 -12.48 3.94 28.82
CA VAL A 237 -12.55 3.62 30.25
C VAL A 237 -11.16 3.72 30.84
N THR A 238 -11.05 4.26 32.05
CA THR A 238 -9.76 4.35 32.73
C THR A 238 -9.22 2.98 33.16
N ASP A 239 -7.90 2.82 33.04
CA ASP A 239 -7.19 1.63 33.50
C ASP A 239 -7.07 1.55 35.03
N GLU A 240 -6.36 0.53 35.54
CA GLU A 240 -6.13 0.32 36.98
C GLU A 240 -5.45 1.51 37.68
N ASN A 241 -4.69 2.31 36.94
CA ASN A 241 -4.00 3.50 37.41
C ASN A 241 -4.82 4.78 37.18
N GLY A 242 -6.07 4.67 36.74
CA GLY A 242 -6.94 5.80 36.42
C GLY A 242 -6.58 6.54 35.14
N HIS A 243 -5.68 6.00 34.31
CA HIS A 243 -5.26 6.62 33.05
C HIS A 243 -6.27 6.35 31.94
N TYR A 244 -6.49 7.35 31.10
CA TYR A 244 -7.24 7.23 29.85
C TYR A 244 -6.45 7.81 28.67
N SER A 245 -6.68 7.26 27.48
CA SER A 245 -6.10 7.76 26.24
C SER A 245 -7.08 7.65 25.07
N PHE A 246 -6.99 8.62 24.17
CA PHE A 246 -7.65 8.66 22.88
C PHE A 246 -6.60 8.90 21.80
N ASP A 247 -6.56 8.01 20.82
CA ASP A 247 -5.73 8.16 19.62
C ASP A 247 -6.58 8.65 18.45
N ARG A 248 -5.93 9.28 17.48
CA ARG A 248 -6.53 9.77 16.24
C ARG A 248 -7.71 10.74 16.46
N VAL A 249 -7.54 11.67 17.40
CA VAL A 249 -8.55 12.69 17.72
C VAL A 249 -8.42 13.85 16.74
N THR A 250 -9.52 14.25 16.10
CA THR A 250 -9.48 15.37 15.15
C THR A 250 -9.17 16.69 15.87
N PRO A 251 -8.36 17.59 15.28
CA PRO A 251 -8.05 18.87 15.90
C PRO A 251 -9.30 19.72 16.17
N GLY A 252 -9.32 20.43 17.29
CA GLY A 252 -10.47 21.26 17.69
C GLY A 252 -10.60 21.43 19.20
N GLY A 253 -11.61 22.20 19.63
CA GLY A 253 -11.93 22.39 21.05
C GLY A 253 -12.91 21.34 21.55
N TYR A 254 -12.61 20.69 22.67
CA TYR A 254 -13.40 19.57 23.20
C TYR A 254 -13.96 19.83 24.59
N LYS A 255 -15.09 19.20 24.87
CA LYS A 255 -15.65 19.03 26.21
C LYS A 255 -15.34 17.66 26.78
N LEU A 256 -14.93 17.63 28.05
CA LEU A 256 -14.69 16.41 28.81
C LEU A 256 -15.89 16.05 29.66
N TYR A 257 -16.32 14.81 29.53
CA TYR A 257 -17.35 14.16 30.31
C TYR A 257 -16.75 12.94 31.00
N TRP A 258 -17.21 12.66 32.21
CA TRP A 258 -16.78 11.47 32.93
C TRP A 258 -17.96 10.87 33.69
N LYS A 259 -17.96 9.54 33.84
CA LYS A 259 -18.95 8.82 34.63
C LYS A 259 -18.21 7.83 35.53
N PRO A 260 -18.06 8.15 36.83
CA PRO A 260 -17.51 7.21 37.80
C PRO A 260 -18.32 5.90 37.84
N PRO A 261 -17.72 4.76 38.23
CA PRO A 261 -18.39 3.46 38.25
C PRO A 261 -19.69 3.41 39.08
N HIS A 262 -19.79 4.27 40.09
CA HIS A 262 -20.93 4.33 41.01
C HIS A 262 -22.00 5.34 40.59
N GLU A 263 -21.81 6.04 39.47
CA GLU A 263 -22.71 7.07 38.97
C GLU A 263 -23.51 6.56 37.76
N SER A 264 -24.80 6.90 37.69
CA SER A 264 -25.65 6.57 36.55
C SER A 264 -25.57 7.60 35.43
N SER A 265 -25.09 8.80 35.71
CA SER A 265 -25.15 9.97 34.82
C SER A 265 -23.78 10.51 34.47
N TRP A 266 -23.64 11.04 33.25
CA TRP A 266 -22.42 11.71 32.82
C TRP A 266 -22.26 13.05 33.55
N ILE A 267 -21.07 13.28 34.10
CA ILE A 267 -20.67 14.52 34.76
C ILE A 267 -19.83 15.34 33.78
N ARG A 268 -20.00 16.66 33.77
CA ARG A 268 -19.21 17.60 32.95
C ARG A 268 -19.03 18.95 33.62
N SER A 269 -18.04 19.71 33.15
CA SER A 269 -17.90 21.13 33.50
C SER A 269 -19.13 21.94 33.05
N VAL A 270 -19.66 22.80 33.92
CA VAL A 270 -20.81 23.69 33.63
C VAL A 270 -20.44 24.78 32.62
N LYS A 271 -19.16 25.16 32.57
CA LYS A 271 -18.67 26.15 31.60
C LYS A 271 -18.98 25.69 30.17
N MET A 272 -19.27 26.64 29.28
CA MET A 272 -19.56 26.31 27.87
C MET A 272 -18.32 26.36 26.97
N GLU A 273 -17.22 26.98 27.41
CA GLU A 273 -15.94 27.01 26.69
C GLU A 273 -15.29 25.61 26.58
N PRO A 274 -14.51 25.29 25.53
CA PRO A 274 -13.75 24.04 25.48
C PRO A 274 -12.93 23.81 26.76
N ASP A 275 -12.96 22.59 27.29
CA ASP A 275 -12.12 22.24 28.44
C ASP A 275 -10.65 22.09 28.01
N PHE A 276 -10.41 21.74 26.75
CA PHE A 276 -9.08 21.67 26.14
C PHE A 276 -9.17 21.74 24.61
N PHE A 277 -8.02 21.95 23.96
CA PHE A 277 -7.87 21.91 22.51
C PHE A 277 -6.96 20.75 22.12
N VAL A 278 -7.28 20.14 20.98
CA VAL A 278 -6.47 19.12 20.33
C VAL A 278 -5.83 19.75 19.10
N GLU A 279 -4.51 19.64 19.01
CA GLU A 279 -3.73 20.07 17.85
C GLU A 279 -3.18 18.85 17.10
N THR A 280 -2.86 19.01 15.83
CA THR A 280 -2.28 17.94 15.00
C THR A 280 -0.90 17.54 15.52
N GLY A 281 -0.68 16.25 15.75
CA GLY A 281 0.64 15.73 16.09
C GLY A 281 1.09 15.96 17.53
N GLU A 282 0.33 16.71 18.33
CA GLU A 282 0.61 16.91 19.75
C GLU A 282 -0.21 15.98 20.64
N ILE A 283 0.40 15.61 21.77
CA ILE A 283 -0.32 14.99 22.88
C ILE A 283 -0.86 16.13 23.74
N SER A 284 -2.15 16.43 23.63
CA SER A 284 -2.83 17.28 24.59
C SER A 284 -2.89 16.53 25.93
N ARG A 285 -1.92 16.81 26.81
CA ARG A 285 -1.89 16.31 28.18
C ARG A 285 -2.93 17.06 28.99
N VAL A 286 -4.17 16.61 28.88
CA VAL A 286 -5.29 17.22 29.58
C VAL A 286 -5.24 16.73 31.03
N PHE A 287 -4.79 17.64 31.89
CA PHE A 287 -4.87 17.72 33.35
C PHE A 287 -5.51 16.53 34.08
N ASP A 288 -4.79 15.99 35.07
CA ASP A 288 -5.36 15.12 36.10
C ASP A 288 -6.68 15.74 36.62
N ARG A 289 -7.82 15.09 36.34
CA ARG A 289 -9.13 15.63 36.67
C ARG A 289 -9.61 15.02 37.97
N GLU A 290 -9.75 15.87 38.98
CA GLU A 290 -10.36 15.51 40.25
C GLU A 290 -11.88 15.52 40.12
N THR A 291 -12.50 14.37 40.33
CA THR A 291 -13.94 14.17 40.17
C THR A 291 -14.77 14.74 41.33
N ASN A 292 -14.13 15.23 42.41
CA ASN A 292 -14.81 15.85 43.57
C ASN A 292 -15.30 17.30 43.33
N ILE A 293 -15.05 17.90 42.17
CA ILE A 293 -15.42 19.29 41.91
C ILE A 293 -16.93 19.38 41.64
N ARG A 294 -17.67 20.00 42.59
CA ARG A 294 -19.13 20.28 42.52
C ARG A 294 -19.59 20.57 41.10
N THR A 295 -20.36 19.64 40.54
CA THR A 295 -21.02 19.77 39.25
C THR A 295 -22.46 19.29 39.43
N ILE A 296 -23.41 20.10 38.97
CA ILE A 296 -24.85 19.96 39.25
C ILE A 296 -25.40 18.88 38.32
N ASN A 297 -26.30 18.02 38.85
CA ASN A 297 -27.10 17.04 38.11
C ASN A 297 -27.97 17.68 37.03
#